data_AF-A0A940Q494-F1
#
_entry.id   AF-A0A940Q494-F1
#
_cell.length_a   1.000
_cell.length_b   1.000
_cell.length_c   1.000
_cell.angle_alpha   90.00
_cell.angle_beta   90.00
_cell.angle_gamma   90.00
#
_symmetry.space_group_name_H-M   'P 1'
#
loop_
_entity.id
_entity.type
_entity.pdbx_description
1 polymer ?
#
loop_
_entity_poly.entity_id
_entity_poly.type
_entity_poly.pdbx_seq_one_letter_code
_entity_poly.pdbx_strand_id
1 'polypeptide(L)'
;MGFFDNESKQHRSKLVQLQNIILEIDENKLQVSEEFLDKMTKIYISRYMKIVNENIATINKVTNIGLLFKKYDCAVKNIDKLIKIEPFYHFRYPTPSEYKEELAEKLDQFVMSLISREWRKIAPQNPSESADPIFERKWKYFFETFGPVYDRLSESEKNTLQQLKSSVFPPEPEEEEPELKLVDDNADEFVEETFEAVEFPEADAPNQEAPEAQDAAETENQ
;
A
#
# COMPACT_ATOMS: atom_id res chain seq x y z
N MET A 1 -14.43 58.16 -7.76
CA MET A 1 -14.16 57.33 -8.95
C MET A 1 -13.11 56.29 -8.59
N GLY A 2 -13.48 55.09 -8.11
CA GLY A 2 -12.46 54.10 -7.69
C GLY A 2 -12.93 52.69 -7.35
N PHE A 3 -14.22 52.37 -7.50
CA PHE A 3 -14.73 51.02 -7.17
C PHE A 3 -14.56 50.01 -8.32
N PHE A 4 -14.62 50.45 -9.58
CA PHE A 4 -14.51 49.56 -10.74
C PHE A 4 -13.07 49.14 -11.09
N ASP A 5 -12.06 49.88 -10.64
CA ASP A 5 -10.64 49.58 -10.93
C ASP A 5 -10.07 48.43 -10.08
N ASN A 6 -10.72 48.10 -8.95
CA ASN A 6 -10.24 47.04 -8.06
C ASN A 6 -10.68 45.64 -8.51
N GLU A 7 -11.92 45.49 -9.00
CA GLU A 7 -12.45 44.20 -9.47
C GLU A 7 -11.69 43.71 -10.72
N SER A 8 -11.40 44.62 -11.66
CA SER A 8 -10.65 44.30 -12.89
C SER A 8 -9.21 43.85 -12.59
N LYS A 9 -8.53 44.49 -11.62
CA LYS A 9 -7.19 44.10 -11.17
C LYS A 9 -7.18 42.73 -10.51
N GLN A 10 -8.16 42.46 -9.63
CA GLN A 10 -8.29 41.16 -8.98
C GLN A 10 -8.59 40.04 -9.99
N HIS A 11 -9.50 40.29 -10.94
CA HIS A 11 -9.82 39.34 -11.99
C HIS A 11 -8.59 38.99 -12.83
N ARG A 12 -7.84 40.02 -13.28
CA ARG A 12 -6.61 39.81 -14.05
C ARG A 12 -5.55 39.04 -13.26
N SER A 13 -5.39 39.30 -11.96
CA SER A 13 -4.47 38.55 -11.11
C SER A 13 -4.84 37.07 -11.02
N LYS A 14 -6.13 36.75 -10.89
CA LYS A 14 -6.62 35.36 -10.90
C LYS A 14 -6.31 34.64 -12.22
N LEU A 15 -6.48 35.33 -13.36
CA LEU A 15 -6.17 34.76 -14.67
C LEU A 15 -4.67 34.47 -14.84
N VAL A 16 -3.79 35.34 -14.33
CA VAL A 16 -2.34 35.11 -14.33
C VAL A 16 -1.97 33.88 -13.49
N GLN A 17 -2.53 33.75 -12.29
CA GLN A 17 -2.29 32.58 -11.44
C GLN A 17 -2.79 31.29 -12.09
N LEU A 18 -4.00 31.32 -12.69
CA LEU A 18 -4.56 30.19 -13.43
C LEU A 18 -3.68 29.80 -14.62
N GLN A 19 -3.16 30.77 -15.38
CA GLN A 19 -2.21 30.54 -16.47
C GLN A 19 -0.96 29.81 -15.97
N ASN A 20 -0.35 30.30 -14.88
CA ASN A 20 0.87 29.73 -14.33
C ASN A 20 0.66 28.27 -13.89
N ILE A 21 -0.52 27.95 -13.34
CA ILE A 21 -0.86 26.58 -12.96
C ILE A 21 -1.07 25.67 -14.20
N ILE A 22 -1.85 26.12 -15.18
CA ILE A 22 -2.26 25.29 -16.32
C ILE A 22 -1.13 25.08 -17.33
N LEU A 23 -0.37 26.14 -17.59
CA LEU A 23 0.73 26.12 -18.56
C LEU A 23 2.07 25.75 -17.92
N GLU A 24 2.11 25.60 -16.59
CA GLU A 24 3.33 25.30 -15.82
C GLU A 24 4.46 26.31 -16.09
N ILE A 25 4.11 27.60 -16.11
CA ILE A 25 5.02 28.73 -16.30
C ILE A 25 5.01 29.66 -15.09
N ASP A 26 6.01 30.52 -14.96
CA ASP A 26 6.10 31.52 -13.89
C ASP A 26 6.14 32.94 -14.48
N GLU A 27 4.96 33.48 -14.75
CA GLU A 27 4.79 34.79 -15.39
C GLU A 27 3.97 35.73 -14.51
N ASN A 28 4.38 37.00 -14.47
CA ASN A 28 3.69 38.04 -13.70
C ASN A 28 2.60 38.75 -14.50
N LYS A 29 2.43 38.38 -15.78
CA LYS A 29 1.47 38.99 -16.70
C LYS A 29 0.73 37.91 -17.50
N LEU A 30 -0.49 38.25 -17.90
CA LEU A 30 -1.28 37.38 -18.76
C LEU A 30 -0.69 37.43 -20.17
N GLN A 31 -0.22 36.29 -20.66
CA GLN A 31 0.42 36.14 -21.97
C GLN A 31 -0.55 35.60 -23.03
N VAL A 32 -1.66 35.01 -22.61
CA VAL A 32 -2.67 34.40 -23.48
C VAL A 32 -4.02 35.10 -23.35
N SER A 33 -4.90 34.94 -24.34
CA SER A 33 -6.27 35.43 -24.23
C SER A 33 -7.06 34.62 -23.20
N GLU A 34 -8.10 35.23 -22.61
CA GLU A 34 -9.01 34.55 -21.68
C GLU A 34 -9.70 33.35 -22.32
N GLU A 35 -10.10 33.46 -23.59
CA GLU A 35 -10.71 32.36 -24.34
C GLU A 35 -9.77 31.17 -24.52
N PHE A 36 -8.48 31.44 -24.77
CA PHE A 36 -7.48 30.38 -24.85
C PHE A 36 -7.27 29.74 -23.48
N LEU A 37 -7.18 30.55 -22.43
CA LEU A 37 -7.00 30.06 -21.07
C LEU A 37 -8.19 29.19 -20.61
N ASP A 38 -9.43 29.58 -20.90
CA ASP A 38 -10.63 28.77 -20.60
C ASP A 38 -10.59 27.41 -21.33
N LYS A 39 -10.23 27.40 -22.62
CA LYS A 39 -10.07 26.15 -23.39
C LYS A 39 -9.01 25.25 -22.77
N MET A 40 -7.85 25.80 -22.41
CA MET A 40 -6.78 25.05 -21.77
C MET A 40 -7.18 24.56 -20.36
N THR A 41 -7.96 25.34 -19.61
CA THR A 41 -8.51 24.94 -18.30
C THR A 41 -9.39 23.72 -18.44
N LYS A 42 -10.31 23.71 -19.43
CA LYS A 42 -11.18 22.56 -19.71
C LYS A 42 -10.38 21.31 -20.10
N ILE A 43 -9.34 21.46 -20.93
CA ILE A 43 -8.45 20.36 -21.31
C ILE A 43 -7.68 19.83 -20.09
N TYR A 44 -7.16 20.72 -19.25
CA TYR A 44 -6.45 20.39 -18.02
C TYR A 44 -7.36 19.57 -17.08
N ILE A 45 -8.57 20.07 -16.80
CA ILE A 45 -9.56 19.37 -15.97
C ILE A 45 -9.89 18.00 -16.53
N SER A 46 -10.24 17.93 -17.82
CA SER A 46 -10.60 16.68 -18.50
C SER A 46 -9.49 15.64 -18.43
N ARG A 47 -8.23 16.06 -18.66
CA ARG A 47 -7.05 15.18 -18.58
C ARG A 47 -6.91 14.56 -17.19
N TYR A 48 -6.92 15.38 -16.13
CA TYR A 48 -6.71 14.86 -14.78
C TYR A 48 -7.90 14.04 -14.29
N MET A 49 -9.14 14.44 -14.59
CA MET A 49 -10.32 13.65 -14.26
C MET A 49 -10.33 12.29 -14.97
N LYS A 50 -9.88 12.22 -16.23
CA LYS A 50 -9.72 10.96 -16.95
C LYS A 50 -8.78 10.01 -16.21
N ILE A 51 -7.60 10.50 -15.79
CA ILE A 51 -6.61 9.71 -15.05
C ILE A 51 -7.19 9.25 -13.70
N VAL A 52 -7.88 10.13 -12.99
CA VAL A 52 -8.54 9.80 -11.70
C VAL A 52 -9.56 8.67 -11.88
N ASN A 53 -10.45 8.82 -12.86
CA ASN A 53 -11.48 7.82 -13.16
C ASN A 53 -10.88 6.46 -13.57
N GLU A 54 -9.82 6.45 -14.37
CA GLU A 54 -9.12 5.22 -14.77
C GLU A 54 -8.49 4.50 -13.57
N ASN A 55 -7.85 5.24 -12.66
CA ASN A 55 -7.25 4.66 -11.46
C ASN A 55 -8.35 4.09 -10.53
N ILE A 56 -9.43 4.83 -10.27
CA ILE A 56 -10.54 4.38 -9.43
C ILE A 56 -11.23 3.15 -10.02
N ALA A 57 -11.49 3.13 -11.34
CA ALA A 57 -12.06 1.97 -12.02
C ALA A 57 -11.16 0.72 -11.92
N THR A 58 -9.85 0.92 -11.80
CA THR A 58 -8.87 -0.17 -11.64
C THR A 58 -8.83 -0.70 -10.21
N ILE A 59 -8.98 0.15 -9.19
CA ILE A 59 -8.93 -0.23 -7.76
C ILE A 59 -9.84 -1.43 -7.46
N ASN A 60 -11.06 -1.43 -7.98
CA ASN A 60 -12.01 -2.52 -7.74
C ASN A 60 -11.60 -3.87 -8.35
N LYS A 61 -10.61 -3.90 -9.27
CA LYS A 61 -10.18 -5.08 -10.02
C LYS A 61 -8.81 -5.61 -9.59
N VAL A 62 -8.05 -4.84 -8.81
CA VAL A 62 -6.69 -5.26 -8.41
C VAL A 62 -6.74 -6.42 -7.42
N THR A 63 -5.81 -7.36 -7.56
CA THR A 63 -5.66 -8.49 -6.64
C THR A 63 -4.52 -8.27 -5.64
N ASN A 64 -3.71 -7.24 -5.85
CA ASN A 64 -2.54 -6.91 -5.04
C ASN A 64 -2.79 -5.60 -4.28
N ILE A 65 -2.60 -5.63 -2.97
CA ILE A 65 -2.84 -4.48 -2.08
C ILE A 65 -1.85 -3.32 -2.33
N GLY A 66 -0.59 -3.60 -2.66
CA GLY A 66 0.37 -2.58 -3.05
C GLY A 66 -0.05 -1.85 -4.32
N LEU A 67 -0.61 -2.58 -5.30
CA LEU A 67 -1.17 -1.96 -6.51
C LEU A 67 -2.43 -1.13 -6.20
N LEU A 68 -3.29 -1.58 -5.28
CA LEU A 68 -4.44 -0.80 -4.81
C LEU A 68 -3.99 0.57 -4.31
N PHE A 69 -3.06 0.60 -3.36
CA PHE A 69 -2.54 1.84 -2.80
C PHE A 69 -1.84 2.70 -3.86
N LYS A 70 -1.05 2.10 -4.76
CA LYS A 70 -0.42 2.84 -5.87
C LYS A 70 -1.46 3.53 -6.77
N LYS A 71 -2.59 2.87 -7.06
CA LYS A 71 -3.68 3.46 -7.87
C LYS A 71 -4.42 4.54 -7.10
N TYR A 72 -4.70 4.30 -5.82
CA TYR A 72 -5.30 5.28 -4.91
C TYR A 72 -4.44 6.56 -4.81
N ASP A 73 -3.15 6.41 -4.50
CA ASP A 73 -2.21 7.54 -4.37
C ASP A 73 -2.08 8.32 -5.68
N CYS A 74 -2.11 7.61 -6.82
CA CYS A 74 -2.12 8.26 -8.14
C CYS A 74 -3.40 9.07 -8.35
N ALA A 75 -4.58 8.55 -7.99
CA ALA A 75 -5.83 9.29 -8.07
C ALA A 75 -5.79 10.55 -7.19
N VAL A 76 -5.41 10.40 -5.91
CA VAL A 76 -5.28 11.51 -4.96
C VAL A 76 -4.35 12.60 -5.47
N LYS A 77 -3.16 12.23 -5.97
CA LYS A 77 -2.19 13.19 -6.52
C LYS A 77 -2.75 14.00 -7.70
N ASN A 78 -3.59 13.39 -8.54
CA ASN A 78 -4.19 14.10 -9.67
C ASN A 78 -5.40 14.95 -9.23
N ILE A 79 -6.11 14.56 -8.17
CA ILE A 79 -7.12 15.41 -7.53
C ILE A 79 -6.45 16.65 -6.91
N ASP A 80 -5.31 16.51 -6.24
CA ASP A 80 -4.55 17.64 -5.68
C ASP A 80 -4.16 18.68 -6.74
N LYS A 81 -3.91 18.24 -7.98
CA LYS A 81 -3.65 19.14 -9.11
C LYS A 81 -4.90 19.91 -9.55
N LEU A 82 -6.09 19.34 -9.38
CA LEU A 82 -7.36 20.00 -9.65
C LEU A 82 -7.75 20.96 -8.52
N ILE A 83 -7.47 20.61 -7.26
CA ILE A 83 -7.71 21.48 -6.09
C ILE A 83 -7.00 22.84 -6.26
N LYS A 84 -5.78 22.85 -6.79
CA LYS A 84 -5.02 24.08 -7.04
C LYS A 84 -5.76 25.11 -7.91
N ILE A 85 -6.65 24.67 -8.79
CA ILE A 85 -7.40 25.57 -9.68
C ILE A 85 -8.79 25.94 -9.15
N GLU A 86 -9.28 25.33 -8.07
CA GLU A 86 -10.58 25.65 -7.46
C GLU A 86 -10.78 27.13 -7.11
N PRO A 87 -9.78 27.88 -6.58
CA PRO A 87 -9.96 29.29 -6.28
C PRO A 87 -10.20 30.17 -7.52
N PHE A 88 -9.89 29.64 -8.70
CA PHE A 88 -9.88 30.35 -9.98
C PHE A 88 -10.91 29.82 -10.98
N TYR A 89 -11.42 28.60 -10.78
CA TYR A 89 -12.36 27.93 -11.65
C TYR A 89 -13.57 27.41 -10.87
N HIS A 90 -14.77 27.69 -11.39
CA HIS A 90 -16.00 27.21 -10.77
C HIS A 90 -16.31 25.77 -11.19
N PHE A 91 -16.00 24.82 -10.31
CA PHE A 91 -16.38 23.42 -10.48
C PHE A 91 -17.86 23.21 -10.20
N ARG A 92 -18.48 22.26 -10.91
CA ARG A 92 -19.79 21.72 -10.52
C ARG A 92 -19.60 20.75 -9.37
N TYR A 93 -20.55 20.70 -8.45
CA TYR A 93 -20.53 19.76 -7.33
C TYR A 93 -20.49 18.29 -7.82
N PRO A 94 -19.70 17.41 -7.19
CA PRO A 94 -18.74 17.70 -6.11
C PRO A 94 -17.48 18.43 -6.61
N THR A 95 -16.96 19.35 -5.81
CA THR A 95 -15.67 20.00 -6.06
C THR A 95 -14.51 19.01 -5.90
N PRO A 96 -13.35 19.21 -6.56
CA PRO A 96 -12.17 18.36 -6.37
C PRO A 96 -11.81 18.09 -4.89
N SER A 97 -11.92 19.08 -4.00
CA SER A 97 -11.68 18.96 -2.56
C SER A 97 -12.68 18.02 -1.90
N GLU A 98 -13.98 18.22 -2.11
CA GLU A 98 -15.03 17.31 -1.61
C GLU A 98 -14.86 15.89 -2.17
N TYR A 99 -14.53 15.79 -3.46
CA TYR A 99 -14.29 14.50 -4.10
C TYR A 99 -13.09 13.75 -3.50
N LYS A 100 -12.05 14.48 -3.06
CA LYS A 100 -10.91 13.90 -2.34
C LYS A 100 -11.33 13.33 -0.99
N GLU A 101 -12.18 14.03 -0.25
CA GLU A 101 -12.72 13.58 1.04
C GLU A 101 -13.58 12.33 0.86
N GLU A 102 -14.52 12.34 -0.10
CA GLU A 102 -15.33 11.15 -0.42
C GLU A 102 -14.47 9.94 -0.83
N LEU A 103 -13.35 10.18 -1.53
CA LEU A 103 -12.45 9.11 -1.93
C LEU A 103 -11.70 8.53 -0.73
N ALA A 104 -11.31 9.36 0.24
CA ALA A 104 -10.66 8.93 1.46
C ALA A 104 -11.58 8.06 2.33
N GLU A 105 -12.86 8.41 2.44
CA GLU A 105 -13.86 7.60 3.15
C GLU A 105 -14.10 6.21 2.51
N LYS A 106 -13.85 6.09 1.20
CA LYS A 106 -14.00 4.83 0.46
C LYS A 106 -12.77 3.92 0.53
N LEU A 107 -11.62 4.42 1.01
CA LEU A 107 -10.38 3.65 1.05
C LEU A 107 -10.57 2.33 1.82
N ASP A 108 -11.14 2.40 3.01
CA ASP A 108 -11.37 1.23 3.86
C ASP A 108 -12.26 0.19 3.16
N GLN A 109 -13.29 0.67 2.46
CA GLN A 109 -14.18 -0.19 1.68
C GLN A 109 -13.43 -0.90 0.53
N PHE A 110 -12.51 -0.21 -0.15
CA PHE A 110 -11.71 -0.81 -1.20
C PHE A 110 -10.78 -1.89 -0.67
N VAL A 111 -10.11 -1.63 0.45
CA VAL A 111 -9.19 -2.57 1.09
C VAL A 111 -9.96 -3.79 1.60
N MET A 112 -11.07 -3.60 2.33
CA MET A 112 -11.91 -4.69 2.82
C MET A 112 -12.51 -5.53 1.69
N SER A 113 -12.89 -4.88 0.58
CA SER A 113 -13.37 -5.59 -0.62
C SER A 113 -12.28 -6.45 -1.25
N LEU A 114 -11.03 -5.98 -1.28
CA LEU A 114 -9.88 -6.75 -1.74
C LEU A 114 -9.61 -7.93 -0.82
N ILE A 115 -9.51 -7.70 0.50
CA ILE A 115 -9.29 -8.75 1.52
C ILE A 115 -10.36 -9.84 1.35
N SER A 116 -11.63 -9.46 1.35
CA SER A 116 -12.75 -10.41 1.25
C SER A 116 -12.74 -11.20 -0.06
N ARG A 117 -12.42 -10.55 -1.18
CA ARG A 117 -12.38 -11.19 -2.50
C ARG A 117 -11.21 -12.17 -2.60
N GLU A 118 -10.01 -11.75 -2.22
CA GLU A 118 -8.82 -12.60 -2.33
C GLU A 118 -8.88 -13.75 -1.31
N TRP A 119 -9.34 -13.49 -0.09
CA TRP A 119 -9.57 -14.53 0.90
C TRP A 119 -10.54 -15.59 0.39
N ARG A 120 -11.68 -15.21 -0.20
CA ARG A 120 -12.67 -16.18 -0.73
C ARG A 120 -12.08 -17.14 -1.77
N LYS A 121 -11.03 -16.74 -2.50
CA LYS A 121 -10.37 -17.59 -3.51
C LYS A 121 -9.47 -18.66 -2.89
N ILE A 122 -8.93 -18.40 -1.70
CA ILE A 122 -7.94 -19.25 -1.03
C ILE A 122 -8.44 -19.86 0.27
N ALA A 123 -9.58 -19.39 0.78
CA ALA A 123 -10.21 -19.91 1.99
C ALA A 123 -10.53 -21.40 1.80
N PRO A 124 -10.26 -22.23 2.83
CA PRO A 124 -10.56 -23.64 2.76
C PRO A 124 -12.07 -23.84 2.58
N GLN A 125 -12.46 -24.56 1.54
CA GLN A 125 -13.87 -24.93 1.32
C GLN A 125 -14.24 -26.12 2.20
N ASN A 126 -13.26 -26.96 2.53
CA ASN A 126 -13.43 -28.13 3.39
C ASN A 126 -12.34 -28.18 4.48
N PRO A 127 -12.65 -28.66 5.70
CA PRO A 127 -11.68 -28.74 6.79
C PRO A 127 -10.41 -29.55 6.44
N SER A 128 -10.54 -30.56 5.59
CA SER A 128 -9.42 -31.41 5.14
C SER A 128 -8.41 -30.68 4.24
N GLU A 129 -8.80 -29.59 3.59
CA GLU A 129 -7.90 -28.78 2.74
C GLU A 129 -6.88 -27.99 3.59
N SER A 130 -7.14 -27.84 4.88
CA SER A 130 -6.25 -27.09 5.79
C SER A 130 -4.92 -27.78 6.09
N ALA A 131 -4.87 -29.11 5.93
CA ALA A 131 -3.66 -29.90 6.12
C ALA A 131 -2.80 -29.99 4.84
N ASP A 132 -3.26 -29.43 3.71
CA ASP A 132 -2.52 -29.45 2.45
C ASP A 132 -1.46 -28.32 2.42
N PRO A 133 -0.16 -28.65 2.33
CA PRO A 133 0.94 -27.66 2.27
C PRO A 133 0.78 -26.62 1.15
N ILE A 134 0.04 -26.92 0.09
CA ILE A 134 -0.24 -25.98 -1.00
C ILE A 134 -1.11 -24.81 -0.50
N PHE A 135 -2.11 -25.08 0.33
CA PHE A 135 -2.98 -24.04 0.89
C PHE A 135 -2.24 -23.21 1.94
N GLU A 136 -1.42 -23.85 2.78
CA GLU A 136 -0.58 -23.16 3.75
C GLU A 136 0.32 -22.12 3.09
N ARG A 137 0.97 -22.48 1.96
CA ARG A 137 1.78 -21.54 1.17
C ARG A 137 0.95 -20.38 0.60
N LYS A 138 -0.25 -20.66 0.08
CA LYS A 138 -1.16 -19.63 -0.44
C LYS A 138 -1.59 -18.65 0.65
N TRP A 139 -1.86 -19.14 1.86
CA TRP A 139 -2.23 -18.30 3.01
C TRP A 139 -1.05 -17.46 3.48
N LYS A 140 0.14 -18.06 3.65
CA LYS A 140 1.37 -17.31 3.99
C LYS A 140 1.61 -16.18 2.98
N TYR A 141 1.58 -16.51 1.69
CA TYR A 141 1.73 -15.52 0.62
C TYR A 141 0.67 -14.40 0.71
N PHE A 142 -0.61 -14.75 0.93
CA PHE A 142 -1.66 -13.76 1.10
C PHE A 142 -1.33 -12.76 2.21
N PHE A 143 -0.98 -13.22 3.42
CA PHE A 143 -0.66 -12.31 4.54
C PHE A 143 0.63 -11.50 4.28
N GLU A 144 1.65 -12.11 3.69
CA GLU A 144 2.90 -11.44 3.34
C GLU A 144 2.68 -10.25 2.38
N THR A 145 1.70 -10.33 1.48
CA THR A 145 1.42 -9.22 0.55
C THR A 145 0.98 -7.93 1.27
N PHE A 146 0.44 -8.02 2.49
CA PHE A 146 0.03 -6.85 3.29
C PHE A 146 1.18 -6.26 4.11
N GLY A 147 2.27 -6.99 4.35
CA GLY A 147 3.39 -6.55 5.17
C GLY A 147 3.93 -5.16 4.79
N PRO A 148 4.26 -4.88 3.51
CA PRO A 148 4.81 -3.59 3.09
C PRO A 148 3.86 -2.39 3.27
N VAL A 149 2.57 -2.63 3.47
CA VAL A 149 1.54 -1.59 3.59
C VAL A 149 0.76 -1.67 4.89
N TYR A 150 1.21 -2.49 5.84
CA TYR A 150 0.47 -2.78 7.07
C TYR A 150 0.19 -1.53 7.90
N ASP A 151 1.14 -0.59 7.95
CA ASP A 151 1.00 0.69 8.65
C ASP A 151 -0.07 1.61 8.05
N ARG A 152 -0.44 1.38 6.78
CA ARG A 152 -1.48 2.13 6.08
C ARG A 152 -2.88 1.57 6.29
N LEU A 153 -2.99 0.40 6.91
CA LEU A 153 -4.27 -0.26 7.15
C LEU A 153 -4.98 0.34 8.35
N SER A 154 -6.31 0.45 8.26
CA SER A 154 -7.14 0.80 9.39
C SER A 154 -7.12 -0.30 10.45
N GLU A 155 -7.49 0.04 11.69
CA GLU A 155 -7.55 -0.95 12.78
C GLU A 155 -8.56 -2.08 12.48
N SER A 156 -9.66 -1.74 11.81
CA SER A 156 -10.66 -2.72 11.36
C SER A 156 -10.06 -3.73 10.38
N GLU A 157 -9.22 -3.28 9.45
CA GLU A 157 -8.56 -4.16 8.46
C GLU A 157 -7.51 -5.04 9.12
N LYS A 158 -6.70 -4.48 10.03
CA LYS A 158 -5.71 -5.23 10.80
C LYS A 158 -6.37 -6.33 11.62
N ASN A 159 -7.45 -6.00 12.33
CA ASN A 159 -8.24 -6.96 13.09
C ASN A 159 -8.83 -8.06 12.20
N THR A 160 -9.33 -7.69 11.01
CA THR A 160 -9.83 -8.67 10.04
C THR A 160 -8.72 -9.62 9.59
N LEU A 161 -7.55 -9.10 9.21
CA LEU A 161 -6.41 -9.95 8.82
C LEU A 161 -5.97 -10.87 9.96
N GLN A 162 -5.96 -10.39 11.20
CA GLN A 162 -5.61 -11.20 12.36
C GLN A 162 -6.63 -12.32 12.60
N GLN A 163 -7.94 -12.02 12.54
CA GLN A 163 -9.00 -13.03 12.65
C GLN A 163 -8.88 -14.10 11.56
N LEU A 164 -8.63 -13.68 10.31
CA LEU A 164 -8.41 -14.61 9.21
C LEU A 164 -7.16 -15.47 9.45
N LYS A 165 -6.06 -14.87 9.95
CA LYS A 165 -4.82 -15.58 10.25
C LYS A 165 -5.03 -16.65 11.32
N SER A 166 -5.68 -16.30 12.44
CA SER A 166 -5.99 -17.23 13.52
C SER A 166 -6.92 -18.37 13.10
N SER A 167 -7.75 -18.17 12.06
CA SER A 167 -8.65 -19.21 11.54
C SER A 167 -7.93 -20.33 10.78
N VAL A 168 -6.73 -20.07 10.26
CA VAL A 168 -5.95 -21.04 9.47
C VAL A 168 -4.60 -21.40 10.11
N PHE A 169 -4.10 -20.57 11.01
CA PHE A 169 -2.95 -20.81 11.86
C PHE A 169 -3.41 -20.68 13.31
N PRO A 170 -4.05 -21.72 13.88
CA PRO A 170 -4.38 -21.71 15.30
C PRO A 170 -3.09 -21.50 16.10
N PRO A 171 -3.14 -20.74 17.21
CA PRO A 171 -1.98 -20.61 18.08
C PRO A 171 -1.53 -22.02 18.48
N GLU A 172 -0.22 -22.27 18.42
CA GLU A 172 0.33 -23.50 18.98
C GLU A 172 -0.18 -23.59 20.43
N PRO A 173 -0.69 -24.76 20.86
CA PRO A 173 -1.11 -24.92 22.24
C PRO A 173 0.08 -24.52 23.10
N GLU A 174 -0.12 -23.54 23.99
CA GLU A 174 0.88 -23.20 24.99
C GLU A 174 1.24 -24.52 25.67
N GLU A 175 2.46 -25.01 25.44
CA GLU A 175 2.99 -26.14 26.19
C GLU A 175 2.89 -25.70 27.65
N GLU A 176 1.92 -26.26 28.39
CA GLU A 176 1.81 -26.05 29.82
C GLU A 176 3.19 -26.39 30.38
N GLU A 177 3.96 -25.35 30.77
CA GLU A 177 5.22 -25.56 31.46
C GLU A 177 4.91 -26.57 32.57
N PRO A 178 5.55 -27.75 32.58
CA PRO A 178 5.17 -28.79 33.51
C PRO A 178 5.23 -28.15 34.89
N GLU A 179 4.08 -28.06 35.57
CA GLU A 179 4.03 -27.61 36.96
C GLU A 179 5.12 -28.41 37.68
N LEU A 180 6.20 -27.73 38.04
CA LEU A 180 7.25 -28.29 38.87
C LEU A 180 6.53 -28.67 40.15
N LYS A 181 6.09 -29.93 40.23
CA LYS A 181 5.70 -30.55 41.47
C LYS A 181 6.92 -30.37 42.35
N LEU A 182 6.80 -29.45 43.31
CA LEU A 182 7.71 -29.36 44.43
C LEU A 182 7.68 -30.75 45.06
N VAL A 183 8.68 -31.56 44.70
CA VAL A 183 8.94 -32.82 45.36
C VAL A 183 9.33 -32.40 46.77
N ASP A 184 8.45 -32.67 47.72
CA ASP A 184 8.71 -32.49 49.15
C ASP A 184 10.08 -33.09 49.47
N ASP A 185 10.96 -32.23 49.98
CA ASP A 185 12.29 -32.57 50.48
C ASP A 185 12.17 -33.68 51.55
N ASN A 186 12.36 -34.92 51.13
CA ASN A 186 12.86 -35.97 52.00
C ASN A 186 14.16 -36.51 51.42
N ALA A 187 15.22 -35.95 51.99
CA ALA A 187 16.55 -36.46 52.26
C ALA A 187 16.94 -37.87 51.75
N ASP A 188 18.22 -37.91 51.38
CA ASP A 188 19.11 -39.06 51.28
C ASP A 188 18.99 -39.90 50.00
N GLU A 189 19.90 -39.67 49.04
CA GLU A 189 21.10 -40.52 48.90
C GLU A 189 22.02 -39.90 47.83
N PHE A 190 23.22 -39.49 48.25
CA PHE A 190 24.28 -39.00 47.38
C PHE A 190 24.84 -40.17 46.57
N VAL A 191 24.63 -40.18 45.25
CA VAL A 191 25.35 -41.06 44.34
C VAL A 191 26.30 -40.19 43.51
N GLU A 192 27.59 -40.27 43.84
CA GLU A 192 28.68 -39.76 43.00
C GLU A 192 28.73 -40.59 41.72
N GLU A 193 28.13 -40.09 40.64
CA GLU A 193 28.32 -40.65 39.31
C GLU A 193 29.41 -39.86 38.58
N THR A 194 30.53 -40.55 38.38
CA THR A 194 31.72 -40.11 37.67
C THR A 194 31.39 -39.70 36.23
N PHE A 195 31.61 -38.44 35.90
CA PHE A 195 31.60 -37.94 34.52
C PHE A 195 32.83 -38.45 33.78
N GLU A 196 32.62 -39.46 32.93
CA GLU A 196 33.59 -39.88 31.92
C GLU A 196 33.56 -38.87 30.77
N ALA A 197 34.72 -38.25 30.49
CA ALA A 197 34.87 -37.23 29.47
C ALA A 197 34.62 -37.82 28.07
N VAL A 198 33.53 -37.42 27.43
CA VAL A 198 33.31 -37.69 26.01
C VAL A 198 34.12 -36.70 25.19
N GLU A 199 35.22 -37.18 24.61
CA GLU A 199 35.97 -36.47 23.57
C GLU A 199 35.09 -36.29 22.33
N PHE A 200 34.81 -35.04 21.98
CA PHE A 200 34.17 -34.69 20.72
C PHE A 200 35.22 -34.63 19.61
N PRO A 201 35.11 -35.44 18.54
CA PRO A 201 35.95 -35.26 17.36
C PRO A 201 35.56 -33.98 16.62
N GLU A 202 36.56 -33.13 16.39
CA GLU A 202 36.51 -31.98 15.48
C GLU A 202 36.07 -32.45 14.10
N ALA A 203 34.91 -31.96 13.63
CA ALA A 203 34.48 -32.16 12.26
C ALA A 203 34.80 -30.90 11.44
N ASP A 204 35.72 -31.11 10.50
CA ASP A 204 36.23 -30.20 9.49
C ASP A 204 35.16 -29.36 8.80
N ALA A 205 35.45 -28.06 8.69
CA ALA A 205 34.75 -27.14 7.80
C ALA A 205 35.21 -27.38 6.34
N PRO A 206 34.29 -27.65 5.38
CA PRO A 206 34.62 -27.53 3.98
C PRO A 206 34.58 -26.06 3.56
N ASN A 207 35.79 -25.62 3.24
CA ASN A 207 36.21 -24.44 2.51
C ASN A 207 35.66 -24.45 1.07
N GLN A 208 35.40 -23.26 0.52
CA GLN A 208 35.31 -22.91 -0.92
C GLN A 208 34.08 -23.47 -1.69
N GLU A 209 33.46 -22.78 -2.65
CA GLU A 209 33.99 -21.80 -3.60
C GLU A 209 32.81 -21.00 -4.22
N ALA A 210 33.00 -19.70 -4.43
CA ALA A 210 32.07 -18.85 -5.18
C ALA A 210 32.36 -18.98 -6.68
N PRO A 211 31.37 -19.26 -7.55
CA PRO A 211 31.58 -19.19 -8.99
C PRO A 211 31.56 -17.74 -9.49
N GLU A 212 32.62 -17.45 -10.23
CA GLU A 212 32.95 -16.22 -10.93
C GLU A 212 31.83 -15.71 -11.84
N ALA A 213 31.71 -14.38 -11.88
CA ALA A 213 30.99 -13.66 -12.91
C ALA A 213 31.68 -13.86 -14.27
N GLN A 214 30.93 -14.29 -15.27
CA GLN A 214 31.34 -14.17 -16.67
C GLN A 214 30.56 -13.04 -17.35
N ASP A 215 31.30 -11.96 -17.59
CA ASP A 215 31.10 -11.03 -18.68
C ASP A 215 31.27 -11.77 -20.02
N ALA A 216 30.29 -11.62 -20.92
CA ALA A 216 30.45 -11.75 -22.37
C ALA A 216 29.25 -11.04 -23.02
N ALA A 217 29.45 -9.85 -23.54
CA ALA A 217 29.94 -9.57 -24.89
C ALA A 217 28.78 -9.32 -25.86
N GLU A 218 28.72 -8.05 -26.27
CA GLU A 218 28.41 -7.55 -27.60
C GLU A 218 27.95 -8.58 -28.63
N THR A 219 26.78 -8.33 -29.22
CA THR A 219 26.57 -8.63 -30.63
C THR A 219 25.71 -7.53 -31.23
N GLU A 220 26.39 -6.56 -31.84
CA GLU A 220 25.85 -5.84 -32.99
C GLU A 220 25.48 -6.86 -34.07
N ASN A 221 24.27 -6.77 -34.62
CA ASN A 221 24.04 -7.09 -36.02
C ASN A 221 22.69 -6.51 -36.50
N GLN A 222 22.83 -5.58 -37.44
CA GLN A 222 21.94 -5.25 -38.57
C GLN A 222 20.67 -4.45 -38.32
#